data_AF-A0A7C2N3N3-F1
#
_entry.id   AF-A0A7C2N3N3-F1
#
_cell.length_a   1.000
_cell.length_b   1.000
_cell.length_c   1.000
_cell.angle_alpha   90.00
_cell.angle_beta   90.00
_cell.angle_gamma   90.00
#
_symmetry.space_group_name_H-M   'P 1'
#
loop_
_entity.id
_entity.type
_entity.pdbx_description
1 polymer ?
#
loop_
_entity_poly.entity_id
_entity_poly.type
_entity_poly.pdbx_seq_one_letter_code
_entity_poly.pdbx_strand_id
1 'polypeptide(L)'
;MSSPDATFPYADFLDQFEEAIYWHIAWYSRGVRHLMFTNGAGDDLIGKDAHLHCRLGGFLSRFPTPPDCEEMIGQLDDLHEQMHTLMRNALLERREGTPLSEEVYAELEEMQSMFFTSLHGLFRKVMQDHCMEIARDQLKG
;
A
#
# COMPACT_ATOMS: atom_id res chain seq x y z
N MET A 1 12.47 -23.40 5.37
CA MET A 1 12.85 -23.69 6.77
C MET A 1 13.64 -22.48 7.25
N SER A 2 12.99 -21.53 7.93
CA SER A 2 13.67 -20.36 8.49
C SER A 2 14.24 -20.74 9.84
N SER A 3 15.51 -20.41 10.09
CA SER A 3 16.16 -20.67 11.37
C SER A 3 15.43 -19.97 12.52
N PRO A 4 15.24 -20.62 13.68
CA PRO A 4 14.51 -20.06 14.83
C PRO A 4 15.18 -18.84 15.50
N ASP A 5 16.34 -18.39 15.00
CA ASP A 5 17.14 -17.27 15.53
C ASP A 5 17.13 -16.02 14.62
N ALA A 6 16.37 -15.99 13.53
CA ALA A 6 16.35 -14.83 12.65
C ALA A 6 15.44 -13.73 13.24
N THR A 7 16.05 -12.77 13.93
CA THR A 7 15.38 -11.53 14.35
C THR A 7 14.73 -10.84 13.15
N PHE A 8 13.52 -10.31 13.33
CA PHE A 8 12.83 -9.57 12.28
C PHE A 8 13.62 -8.32 11.88
N PRO A 9 13.85 -8.05 10.59
CA PRO A 9 14.68 -6.93 10.14
C PRO A 9 13.90 -5.61 10.16
N TYR A 10 13.59 -5.09 11.35
CA TYR A 10 12.74 -3.91 11.53
C TYR A 10 13.21 -2.68 10.75
N ALA A 11 14.49 -2.32 10.83
CA ALA A 11 15.02 -1.14 10.15
C ALA A 11 14.85 -1.23 8.63
N ASP A 12 15.28 -2.34 8.03
CA ASP A 12 15.12 -2.56 6.58
C ASP A 12 13.65 -2.61 6.16
N PHE A 13 12.78 -3.22 6.98
CA PHE A 13 11.35 -3.23 6.72
C PHE A 13 10.78 -1.81 6.70
N LEU A 14 11.09 -0.99 7.71
CA LEU A 14 10.57 0.36 7.86
C LEU A 14 11.02 1.28 6.72
N ASP A 15 12.30 1.25 6.36
CA ASP A 15 12.84 2.06 5.26
C ASP A 15 12.16 1.72 3.92
N GLN A 16 12.02 0.42 3.64
CA GLN A 16 11.45 -0.04 2.37
C GLN A 16 9.94 0.11 2.32
N PHE A 17 9.28 0.02 3.48
CA PHE A 17 7.85 0.26 3.59
C PHE A 17 7.52 1.74 3.39
N GLU A 18 8.33 2.65 3.96
CA GLU A 18 8.19 4.08 3.73
C GLU A 18 8.35 4.43 2.24
N GLU A 19 9.36 3.86 1.57
CA GLU A 19 9.54 4.04 0.13
C GLU A 19 8.31 3.55 -0.66
N ALA A 20 7.78 2.38 -0.32
CA ALA A 20 6.60 1.83 -0.96
C ALA A 20 5.37 2.74 -0.78
N ILE A 21 5.19 3.34 0.40
CA ILE A 21 4.13 4.31 0.68
C ILE A 21 4.26 5.52 -0.26
N TYR A 22 5.45 6.12 -0.39
CA TYR A 22 5.65 7.27 -1.28
C TYR A 22 5.37 6.95 -2.75
N TRP A 23 5.83 5.80 -3.23
CA TRP A 23 5.52 5.35 -4.58
C TRP A 23 4.02 5.15 -4.80
N HIS A 24 3.31 4.67 -3.78
CA HIS A 24 1.86 4.48 -3.84
C HIS A 24 1.09 5.81 -3.84
N ILE A 25 1.54 6.81 -3.08
CA ILE A 25 0.99 8.18 -3.13
C ILE A 25 1.17 8.77 -4.53
N ALA A 26 2.37 8.61 -5.12
CA ALA A 26 2.65 9.07 -6.47
C ALA A 26 1.78 8.35 -7.51
N TRP A 27 1.56 7.04 -7.37
CA TRP A 27 0.64 6.27 -8.22
C TRP A 27 -0.79 6.80 -8.15
N TYR A 28 -1.33 7.01 -6.95
CA TYR A 28 -2.68 7.53 -6.76
C TYR A 28 -2.84 8.91 -7.41
N SER A 29 -1.87 9.80 -7.18
CA SER A 29 -1.82 11.15 -7.76
C SER A 29 -1.82 11.12 -9.30
N ARG A 30 -1.10 10.16 -9.91
CA ARG A 30 -1.13 9.96 -11.37
C ARG A 30 -2.52 9.51 -11.83
N GLY A 31 -3.16 8.60 -11.10
CA GLY A 31 -4.53 8.16 -11.38
C GLY A 31 -5.52 9.33 -11.41
N VAL A 32 -5.53 10.15 -10.35
CA VAL A 32 -6.37 11.36 -10.27
C VAL A 32 -6.10 12.32 -11.43
N ARG A 33 -4.82 12.56 -11.76
CA ARG A 33 -4.44 13.37 -12.92
C ARG A 33 -5.06 12.84 -14.22
N HIS A 34 -5.03 11.53 -14.44
CA HIS A 34 -5.60 10.93 -15.65
C HIS A 34 -7.14 11.03 -15.69
N LEU A 35 -7.82 10.98 -14.55
CA LEU A 35 -9.25 11.25 -14.46
C LEU A 35 -9.59 12.69 -14.90
N MET A 36 -8.76 13.67 -14.52
CA MET A 36 -8.96 15.08 -14.85
C MET A 36 -8.65 15.43 -16.31
N PHE A 37 -7.52 14.95 -16.83
CA PHE A 37 -6.95 15.44 -18.08
C PHE A 37 -7.15 14.51 -19.30
N THR A 38 -7.77 13.33 -19.13
CA THR A 38 -8.16 12.41 -20.23
C THR A 38 -7.04 11.98 -21.18
N ASN A 39 -5.79 12.19 -20.80
CA ASN A 39 -4.62 11.60 -21.41
C ASN A 39 -4.58 10.11 -21.02
N GLY A 40 -4.30 9.22 -21.95
CA GLY A 40 -4.37 7.77 -21.70
C GLY A 40 -3.54 7.34 -20.48
N ALA A 41 -4.14 6.55 -19.59
CA ALA A 41 -3.47 5.95 -18.44
C ALA A 41 -2.61 4.76 -18.87
N GLY A 42 -1.47 4.58 -18.19
CA GLY A 42 -0.55 3.47 -18.45
C GLY A 42 -0.97 2.16 -17.78
N ASP A 43 -0.25 1.08 -18.11
CA ASP A 43 -0.52 -0.26 -17.58
C ASP A 43 -0.38 -0.36 -16.05
N ASP A 44 0.38 0.54 -15.42
CA ASP A 44 0.49 0.64 -13.96
C ASP A 44 -0.83 1.07 -13.29
N LEU A 45 -1.77 1.63 -14.05
CA LEU A 45 -3.08 2.07 -13.58
C LEU A 45 -4.22 1.18 -14.12
N ILE A 46 -4.13 0.74 -15.37
CA ILE A 46 -5.21 0.00 -16.04
C ILE A 46 -4.88 -1.48 -16.29
N GLY A 47 -3.78 -2.01 -15.77
CA GLY A 47 -3.48 -3.45 -15.75
C GLY A 47 -4.42 -4.20 -14.81
N LYS A 48 -4.76 -5.48 -15.09
CA LYS A 48 -5.66 -6.26 -14.22
C LYS A 48 -4.96 -6.68 -12.93
N ASP A 49 -3.65 -6.87 -13.05
CA ASP A 49 -2.71 -7.29 -12.03
C ASP A 49 -1.79 -6.14 -11.60
N ALA A 50 -2.15 -4.88 -11.89
CA ALA A 50 -1.32 -3.71 -11.60
C ALA A 50 -0.96 -3.59 -10.10
N HIS A 51 -1.84 -4.05 -9.21
CA HIS A 51 -1.58 -4.10 -7.77
C HIS A 51 -0.38 -5.00 -7.44
N LEU A 52 -0.21 -6.14 -8.11
CA LEU A 52 0.91 -7.06 -7.89
C LEU A 52 2.25 -6.48 -8.36
N HIS A 53 2.22 -5.58 -9.35
CA HIS A 53 3.41 -5.03 -9.99
C HIS A 53 3.80 -3.64 -9.47
N CYS A 54 3.02 -3.07 -8.55
CA CYS A 54 3.36 -1.79 -7.94
C CYS A 54 4.47 -1.96 -6.88
N ARG A 55 5.11 -0.87 -6.45
CA ARG A 55 6.19 -0.92 -5.44
C ARG A 55 5.70 -1.55 -4.13
N LEU A 56 4.45 -1.29 -3.74
CA LEU A 56 3.86 -1.88 -2.54
C LEU A 56 3.57 -3.37 -2.70
N GLY A 57 2.97 -3.82 -3.81
CA GLY A 57 2.79 -5.25 -4.09
C GLY A 57 4.12 -6.01 -4.13
N GLY A 58 5.15 -5.41 -4.73
CA GLY A 58 6.51 -5.92 -4.70
C GLY A 58 7.13 -5.95 -3.29
N PHE A 59 6.77 -5.01 -2.43
CA PHE A 59 7.19 -5.00 -1.02
C PHE A 59 6.50 -6.12 -0.22
N LEU A 60 5.17 -6.18 -0.27
CA LEU A 60 4.36 -7.17 0.47
C LEU A 60 4.70 -8.62 0.09
N SER A 61 5.04 -8.87 -1.17
CA SER A 61 5.43 -10.21 -1.63
C SER A 61 6.84 -10.63 -1.23
N ARG A 62 7.72 -9.69 -0.89
CA ARG A 62 9.15 -9.94 -0.62
C ARG A 62 9.51 -9.91 0.85
N PHE A 63 8.91 -9.01 1.62
CA PHE A 63 9.25 -8.82 3.03
C PHE A 63 8.52 -9.84 3.90
N PRO A 64 9.19 -10.38 4.94
CA PRO A 64 8.49 -11.19 5.93
C PRO A 64 7.43 -10.35 6.64
N THR A 65 6.33 -10.99 7.04
CA THR A 65 5.33 -10.37 7.91
C THR A 65 5.95 -10.04 9.26
N PRO A 66 5.80 -8.80 9.77
CA PRO A 66 6.21 -8.47 11.14
C PRO A 66 5.49 -9.37 12.16
N PRO A 67 6.13 -9.69 13.30
CA PRO A 67 5.49 -10.48 14.34
C PRO A 67 4.14 -9.87 14.79
N ASP A 68 3.13 -10.73 14.96
CA ASP A 68 1.78 -10.36 15.40
C ASP A 68 1.06 -9.33 14.51
N CYS A 69 1.42 -9.25 13.21
CA CYS A 69 0.86 -8.30 12.25
C CYS A 69 0.17 -8.97 11.05
N GLU A 70 -0.07 -10.29 11.09
CA GLU A 70 -0.68 -11.05 9.99
C GLU A 70 -2.05 -10.50 9.57
N GLU A 71 -2.89 -10.15 10.54
CA GLU A 71 -4.22 -9.59 10.27
C GLU A 71 -4.12 -8.20 9.62
N MET A 72 -3.22 -7.35 10.13
CA MET A 72 -3.01 -6.00 9.59
C MET A 72 -2.47 -6.04 8.16
N ILE A 73 -1.56 -6.98 7.87
CA ILE A 73 -1.04 -7.19 6.52
C ILE A 73 -2.14 -7.69 5.58
N GLY A 74 -2.96 -8.66 6.01
CA GLY A 74 -4.07 -9.16 5.21
C GLY A 74 -5.07 -8.06 4.86
N GLN A 75 -5.47 -7.26 5.85
CA GLN A 75 -6.37 -6.11 5.62
C GLN A 75 -5.75 -5.07 4.67
N LEU A 76 -4.44 -4.82 4.79
CA LEU A 76 -3.74 -3.90 3.91
C LEU A 76 -3.69 -4.40 2.46
N ASP A 77 -3.45 -5.70 2.25
CA ASP A 77 -3.41 -6.31 0.91
C ASP A 77 -4.80 -6.28 0.24
N ASP A 78 -5.86 -6.56 1.00
CA ASP A 78 -7.25 -6.43 0.52
C ASP A 78 -7.59 -4.99 0.10
N LEU A 79 -7.22 -3.99 0.91
CA LEU A 79 -7.44 -2.58 0.60
C LEU A 79 -6.60 -2.12 -0.60
N HIS A 80 -5.38 -2.63 -0.72
CA HIS A 80 -4.49 -2.36 -1.83
C HIS A 80 -5.08 -2.82 -3.17
N GLU A 81 -5.55 -4.07 -3.25
CA GLU A 81 -6.21 -4.61 -4.44
C GLU A 81 -7.49 -3.83 -4.78
N GLN A 82 -8.31 -3.52 -3.76
CA GLN A 82 -9.56 -2.76 -3.94
C GLN A 82 -9.30 -1.37 -4.51
N MET A 83 -8.32 -0.64 -3.99
CA MET A 83 -8.01 0.69 -4.49
C MET A 83 -7.48 0.68 -5.93
N HIS A 84 -6.64 -0.30 -6.29
CA HIS A 84 -6.21 -0.50 -7.67
C HIS A 84 -7.40 -0.81 -8.59
N THR A 85 -8.32 -1.65 -8.14
CA THR A 85 -9.52 -2.04 -8.90
C THR A 85 -10.44 -0.84 -9.12
N LEU A 86 -10.71 -0.04 -8.08
CA LEU A 86 -11.53 1.17 -8.19
C LEU A 86 -10.91 2.21 -9.12
N MET A 87 -9.61 2.49 -8.97
CA MET A 87 -8.90 3.43 -9.84
C MET A 87 -8.92 2.97 -11.30
N ARG A 88 -8.68 1.67 -11.54
CA ARG A 88 -8.77 1.06 -12.87
C ARG A 88 -10.16 1.29 -13.48
N ASN A 89 -11.22 0.96 -12.75
CA ASN A 89 -12.60 1.07 -13.25
C ASN A 89 -12.96 2.53 -13.57
N ALA A 90 -12.65 3.46 -12.65
CA ALA A 90 -12.86 4.89 -12.86
C ALA A 90 -12.14 5.40 -14.12
N LEU A 91 -10.90 4.97 -14.35
CA LEU A 91 -10.13 5.35 -15.54
C LEU A 91 -10.68 4.75 -16.84
N LEU A 92 -11.19 3.52 -16.80
CA LEU A 92 -11.81 2.88 -17.96
C LEU A 92 -13.14 3.54 -18.33
N GLU A 93 -14.00 3.81 -17.34
CA GLU A 93 -15.24 4.55 -17.56
C GLU A 93 -14.97 5.96 -18.11
N ARG A 94 -13.97 6.65 -17.56
CA ARG A 94 -13.56 7.97 -18.02
C ARG A 94 -13.06 7.95 -19.47
N ARG A 95 -12.35 6.89 -19.87
CA ARG A 95 -11.85 6.71 -21.25
C ARG A 95 -12.98 6.57 -22.27
N GLU A 96 -14.14 6.04 -21.87
CA GLU A 96 -15.32 5.91 -22.72
C GLU A 96 -16.06 7.25 -22.95
N GLY A 97 -15.52 8.36 -22.41
CA GLY A 97 -16.09 9.70 -22.55
C GLY A 97 -17.13 10.03 -21.48
N THR A 98 -17.39 9.10 -20.56
CA THR A 98 -18.30 9.29 -19.44
C THR A 98 -17.66 10.25 -18.43
N PRO A 99 -18.36 11.30 -17.99
CA PRO A 99 -17.95 12.07 -16.82
C PRO A 99 -17.84 11.13 -15.62
N LEU A 100 -16.77 11.28 -14.83
CA LEU A 100 -16.67 10.55 -13.57
C LEU A 100 -17.86 10.95 -12.68
N SER A 101 -18.59 9.96 -12.16
CA SER A 101 -19.68 10.26 -11.25
C SER A 101 -19.13 10.73 -9.90
N GLU A 102 -19.90 11.57 -9.20
CA GLU A 102 -19.56 12.02 -7.85
C GLU A 102 -19.47 10.83 -6.88
N GLU A 103 -20.33 9.82 -7.06
CA GLU A 103 -20.33 8.59 -6.29
C GLU A 103 -19.03 7.79 -6.44
N VAL A 104 -18.58 7.55 -7.68
CA VAL A 104 -17.32 6.83 -7.93
C VAL A 104 -16.11 7.61 -7.39
N TYR A 105 -16.15 8.94 -7.48
CA TYR A 105 -15.09 9.76 -6.91
C TYR A 105 -15.09 9.71 -5.36
N ALA A 106 -16.26 9.75 -4.73
CA ALA A 106 -16.39 9.61 -3.28
C ALA A 106 -15.91 8.24 -2.79
N GLU A 107 -16.21 7.15 -3.51
CA GLU A 107 -15.70 5.81 -3.23
C GLU A 107 -14.16 5.76 -3.31
N LEU A 108 -13.55 6.44 -4.29
CA LEU A 108 -12.10 6.54 -4.41
C LEU A 108 -11.47 7.31 -3.23
N GLU A 109 -12.11 8.37 -2.76
CA GLU A 109 -11.63 9.16 -1.60
C GLU A 109 -11.75 8.38 -0.29
N GLU A 110 -12.85 7.65 -0.09
CA GLU A 110 -13.06 6.80 1.07
C GLU A 110 -12.05 5.65 1.08
N MET A 111 -11.89 4.96 -0.06
CA MET A 111 -10.91 3.88 -0.19
C MET A 111 -9.48 4.38 0.06
N GLN A 112 -9.11 5.53 -0.50
CA GLN A 112 -7.81 6.15 -0.25
C GLN A 112 -7.61 6.38 1.25
N SER A 113 -8.61 6.95 1.93
CA SER A 113 -8.54 7.26 3.35
C SER A 113 -8.39 6.02 4.22
N MET A 114 -9.17 4.97 3.95
CA MET A 114 -9.07 3.68 4.65
C MET A 114 -7.70 3.04 4.43
N PHE A 115 -7.24 2.99 3.18
CA PHE A 115 -5.96 2.40 2.82
C PHE A 115 -4.78 3.11 3.51
N PHE A 116 -4.70 4.45 3.45
CA PHE A 116 -3.61 5.18 4.10
C PHE A 116 -3.68 5.12 5.63
N THR A 117 -4.89 5.03 6.20
CA THR A 117 -5.05 4.80 7.64
C THR A 117 -4.47 3.44 8.04
N SER A 118 -4.74 2.39 7.28
CA SER A 118 -4.19 1.05 7.51
C SER A 118 -2.68 1.00 7.32
N LEU A 119 -2.15 1.61 6.25
CA LEU A 119 -0.70 1.73 6.00
C LEU A 119 0.03 2.40 7.17
N HIS A 120 -0.45 3.57 7.61
CA HIS A 120 0.16 4.30 8.72
C HIS A 120 -0.09 3.62 10.06
N GLY A 121 -1.17 2.85 10.21
CA GLY A 121 -1.40 1.97 11.35
C GLY A 121 -0.31 0.92 11.48
N LEU A 122 -0.04 0.18 10.39
CA LEU A 122 1.03 -0.81 10.35
C LEU A 122 2.40 -0.18 10.59
N PHE A 123 2.71 0.95 9.93
CA PHE A 123 3.98 1.65 10.10
C PHE A 123 4.24 2.00 11.58
N ARG A 124 3.23 2.58 12.26
CA ARG A 124 3.35 2.92 13.68
C ARG A 124 3.53 1.70 14.57
N LYS A 125 2.80 0.61 14.30
CA LYS A 125 2.94 -0.64 15.06
C LYS A 125 4.36 -1.19 14.96
N VAL A 126 4.88 -1.32 13.74
CA VAL A 126 6.23 -1.85 13.50
C VAL A 126 7.32 -0.94 14.09
N MET A 127 7.16 0.38 14.00
CA MET A 127 8.04 1.34 14.68
C MET A 127 8.04 1.15 16.20
N GLN A 128 6.87 0.94 16.81
CA GLN A 128 6.73 0.71 18.24
C GLN A 128 7.42 -0.60 18.66
N ASP A 129 7.23 -1.68 17.91
CA ASP A 129 7.86 -2.97 18.17
C ASP A 129 9.38 -2.87 18.09
N HIS A 130 9.90 -2.17 17.07
CA HIS A 130 11.33 -1.93 16.91
C HIS A 130 11.93 -1.19 18.11
N CYS A 131 11.25 -0.13 18.58
CA CYS A 131 11.67 0.60 19.78
C CYS A 131 11.71 -0.31 21.01
N MET A 132 10.72 -1.19 21.18
CA MET A 132 10.64 -2.12 22.30
C MET A 132 11.73 -3.20 22.26
N GLU A 133 12.11 -3.64 21.06
CA GLU A 133 13.22 -4.56 20.86
C GLU A 133 14.57 -3.92 21.24
N ILE A 134 14.85 -2.72 20.76
CA ILE A 134 16.06 -1.97 21.13
C ILE A 134 16.14 -1.78 22.65
N ALA A 135 15.04 -1.39 23.29
CA ALA A 135 15.00 -1.20 24.74
C ALA A 135 15.25 -2.51 25.50
N ARG A 136 14.73 -3.64 25.00
CA ARG A 136 14.95 -4.96 25.60
C ARG A 136 16.42 -5.39 25.51
N ASP A 137 17.07 -5.12 24.39
CA ASP A 137 18.47 -5.50 24.19
C ASP A 137 19.42 -4.65 25.04
N GLN A 138 19.10 -3.37 25.23
CA GLN A 138 19.84 -2.48 26.14
C GLN A 138 19.74 -2.91 27.62
N LEU A 139 18.67 -3.60 28.02
CA LEU A 139 18.49 -4.11 29.39
C LEU A 139 19.20 -5.45 29.64
N LYS A 140 19.61 -6.16 28.58
CA LYS A 140 20.31 -7.44 28.66
C LYS A 140 21.84 -7.31 28.60
N GLY A 141 22.35 -6.16 28.15
CA GLY A 141 23.78 -5.82 28.13
C GLY A 141 24.23 -5.15 29.41
#